data_AF-A0A2T7UME3-F1
#
_entry.id   AF-A0A2T7UME3-F1
#
_cell.length_a   1.000
_cell.length_b   1.000
_cell.length_c   1.000
_cell.angle_alpha   90.00
_cell.angle_beta   90.00
_cell.angle_gamma   90.00
#
_symmetry.space_group_name_H-M   'P 1'
#
loop_
_entity.id
_entity.type
_entity.pdbx_description
1 polymer ?
#
loop_
_entity_poly.entity_id
_entity_poly.type
_entity_poly.pdbx_seq_one_letter_code
_entity_poly.pdbx_strand_id
1 'polypeptide(L)' 'MWQKWGTVNEGLTMLKTIMIGRYLSIQGQFVRTTPSGLVVVKVGNKTFMGRPVQKRHAA' A
#
# COMPACT_ATOMS: atom_id res chain seq x y z
N MET A 1 18.73 21.48 22.03
CA MET A 1 19.31 21.04 20.75
C MET A 1 19.88 19.64 20.92
N TRP A 2 19.09 18.60 20.65
CA TRP A 2 19.53 17.21 20.45
C TRP A 2 18.43 16.47 19.67
N GLN A 3 18.88 15.71 18.66
CA GLN A 3 18.18 14.62 17.97
C GLN A 3 17.19 14.98 16.84
N LYS A 4 17.74 15.29 15.67
CA LYS A 4 17.14 14.91 14.38
C LYS A 4 17.07 13.38 14.32
N TRP A 5 15.91 12.80 14.58
CA TRP A 5 15.60 11.45 14.12
C TRP A 5 14.89 11.59 12.78
N GLY A 6 15.61 11.32 11.69
CA GLY A 6 14.94 10.96 10.44
C GLY A 6 14.21 9.66 10.72
N THR A 7 12.89 9.72 10.88
CA THR A 7 12.06 8.53 11.09
C THR A 7 12.02 7.72 9.80
N VAL A 8 13.05 6.92 9.56
CA VAL A 8 12.99 5.83 8.60
C VAL A 8 12.18 4.70 9.23
N ASN A 9 10.85 4.82 9.16
CA ASN A 9 9.93 3.73 9.49
C ASN A 9 10.01 2.63 8.41
N GLU A 10 11.20 2.07 8.15
CA GLU A 10 11.40 1.01 7.16
C GLU A 10 10.74 -0.31 7.56
N GLY A 11 10.44 -0.51 8.85
CA GLY A 11 9.83 -1.74 9.38
C GLY A 11 8.32 -1.69 9.68
N LEU A 12 7.68 -0.51 9.72
CA LEU A 12 6.27 -0.34 10.14
C LEU A 12 5.35 0.14 9.01
N THR A 13 5.73 -0.11 7.76
CA THR A 13 4.90 0.29 6.62
C THR A 13 3.71 -0.66 6.46
N MET A 14 2.49 -0.11 6.55
CA MET A 14 1.28 -0.91 6.34
C MET A 14 1.27 -1.43 4.90
N LEU A 15 1.37 -2.75 4.71
CA LEU A 15 1.24 -3.35 3.39
C LEU A 15 -0.23 -3.51 3.00
N LYS A 16 -0.52 -3.22 1.74
CA LYS A 16 -1.82 -3.48 1.11
C LYS A 16 -1.59 -4.19 -0.21
N THR A 17 -2.53 -5.07 -0.54
CA THR A 17 -2.59 -5.71 -1.85
C THR A 17 -3.73 -5.09 -2.65
N ILE A 18 -3.40 -4.65 -3.86
CA ILE A 18 -4.35 -4.11 -4.82
C ILE A 18 -4.45 -5.01 -6.04
N MET A 19 -5.60 -4.99 -6.71
CA MET A 19 -5.81 -5.59 -8.01
C MET A 19 -5.73 -4.55 -9.12
N ILE A 20 -4.98 -4.88 -10.16
CA ILE A 20 -4.93 -4.18 -11.44
C ILE A 20 -5.63 -5.06 -12.48
N GLY A 21 -6.75 -4.58 -13.03
CA GLY A 21 -7.59 -5.38 -13.90
C GLY A 21 -8.16 -6.61 -13.17
N ARG A 22 -8.21 -7.76 -13.87
CA ARG A 22 -8.78 -9.02 -13.36
C ARG A 22 -7.74 -10.06 -12.93
N TYR A 23 -6.47 -9.87 -13.30
CA TYR A 23 -5.47 -10.94 -13.26
C TYR A 23 -4.18 -10.59 -12.53
N LEU A 24 -3.93 -9.31 -12.23
CA LEU A 24 -2.69 -8.87 -11.58
C LEU A 24 -2.98 -8.33 -10.19
N SER A 25 -2.26 -8.86 -9.20
CA SER A 25 -2.24 -8.32 -7.83
C SER A 25 -0.87 -7.75 -7.52
N ILE A 26 -0.83 -6.59 -6.85
CA ILE A 26 0.41 -5.91 -6.44
C ILE A 26 0.33 -5.68 -4.93
N GLN A 27 1.35 -6.12 -4.21
CA GLN A 27 1.53 -5.81 -2.78
C GLN A 27 2.56 -4.69 -2.62
N GLY A 28 2.26 -3.71 -1.78
CA GLY A 28 3.18 -2.61 -1.50
C GLY A 28 2.77 -1.79 -0.29
N GLN A 29 3.57 -0.79 0.03
CA GLN A 29 3.31 0.13 1.13
C GLN A 29 2.08 0.98 0.81
N PHE A 30 1.11 1.01 1.72
CA PHE A 30 -0.06 1.87 1.61
C PHE A 30 0.38 3.34 1.59
N VAL A 31 -0.10 4.07 0.59
CA VAL A 31 0.12 5.51 0.46
C VAL A 31 -1.15 6.26 0.86
N ARG A 32 -2.28 5.93 0.23
CA ARG A 32 -3.58 6.57 0.47
C ARG A 32 -4.72 5.79 -0.17
N THR A 33 -5.94 6.16 0.21
CA THR A 33 -7.17 5.83 -0.50
C THR A 33 -7.64 7.06 -1.29
N THR A 34 -8.10 6.85 -2.50
CA THR A 34 -8.65 7.90 -3.37
C THR A 34 -10.13 8.16 -3.05
N PRO A 35 -10.71 9.31 -3.43
CA PRO A 35 -12.14 9.58 -3.26
C PRO A 35 -13.05 8.55 -3.95
N SER A 36 -12.58 7.91 -5.03
CA SER A 36 -13.29 6.84 -5.73
C SER A 36 -13.15 5.46 -5.07
N GLY A 37 -12.46 5.36 -3.93
CA GLY A 37 -12.27 4.11 -3.19
C GLY A 37 -11.13 3.21 -3.68
N LEU A 38 -10.35 3.64 -4.67
CA LEU A 38 -9.14 2.93 -5.08
C LEU A 38 -8.03 3.13 -4.05
N VAL A 39 -7.16 2.13 -3.92
CA VAL A 39 -6.00 2.16 -3.03
C VAL A 39 -4.73 2.39 -3.84
N VAL A 40 -3.87 3.27 -3.33
CA VAL A 40 -2.54 3.54 -3.88
C VAL A 40 -1.50 2.87 -3.00
N VAL A 41 -0.65 2.05 -3.62
CA VAL A 41 0.51 1.42 -2.97
C VAL A 41 1.81 1.86 -3.62
N LYS A 42 2.90 1.89 -2.85
CA LYS A 42 4.26 2.15 -3.31
C LYS A 42 5.08 0.87 -3.30
N VAL A 43 5.77 0.60 -4.42
CA VAL A 43 6.73 -0.50 -4.57
C VAL A 43 8.03 0.08 -5.09
N GLY A 44 9.10 -0.01 -4.29
CA GLY A 44 10.34 0.72 -4.56
C GLY A 44 10.06 2.21 -4.75
N ASN A 45 10.38 2.73 -5.94
CA ASN A 45 10.20 4.15 -6.28
C ASN A 45 8.95 4.46 -7.10
N LYS A 46 8.07 3.48 -7.33
CA LYS A 46 6.84 3.65 -8.13
C LYS A 46 5.60 3.50 -7.27
N THR A 47 4.53 4.21 -7.66
CA THR A 47 3.21 4.03 -7.07
C THR A 47 2.26 3.38 -8.06
N PHE A 48 1.35 2.57 -7.55
CA PHE A 48 0.36 1.81 -8.31
C PHE A 48 -1.01 2.03 -7.67
N MET A 49 -2.05 2.18 -8.49
CA MET A 49 -3.42 2.40 -8.04
C MET A 49 -4.31 1.25 -8.52
N GLY A 50 -5.09 0.68 -7.62
CA GLY A 50 -5.96 -0.46 -7.95
C GLY A 50 -7.07 -0.67 -6.95
N ARG A 51 -7.89 -1.70 -7.21
CA ARG A 51 -8.98 -2.08 -6.30
C ARG A 51 -8.39 -2.80 -5.08
N PRO A 52 -8.83 -2.52 -3.85
CA PRO A 52 -8.38 -3.29 -2.70
C PRO A 52 -8.81 -4.76 -2.85
N VAL A 53 -7.90 -5.70 -2.57
CA VAL A 53 -8.28 -7.12 -2.44
C VAL A 53 -9.12 -7.26 -1.17
N GLN A 54 -10.35 -7.74 -1.31
CA GLN A 54 -11.21 -8.01 -0.16
C GLN A 54 -10.65 -9.19 0.64
N LYS A 55 -10.56 -9.05 1.96
CA LYS A 55 -10.19 -10.16 2.84
C LYS A 55 -11.33 -11.17 2.82
N ARG A 56 -11.10 -12.33 2.21
CA ARG A 56 -11.93 -13.52 2.46
C ARG A 56 -11.32 -14.22 3.67
N HIS A 57 -12.11 -14.43 4.72
CA HIS A 57 -11.72 -15.34 5.77
C HIS A 57 -11.75 -16.76 5.19
N ALA A 58 -10.70 -17.54 5.39
CA ALA A 58 -10.76 -18.96 5.11
C ALA A 58 -11.76 -19.59 6.08
N ALA A 59 -12.68 -20.40 5.55
CA ALA A 59 -13.69 -21.13 6.33
C ALA A 59 -13.05 -22.28 7.11
#